data_AF-A0A2V8I4N2-F1
#
_entry.id   AF-A0A2V8I4N2-F1
#
_cell.length_a   1.000
_cell.length_b   1.000
_cell.length_c   1.000
_cell.angle_alpha   90.00
_cell.angle_beta   90.00
_cell.angle_gamma   90.00
#
_symmetry.space_group_name_H-M   'P 1'
#
loop_
_entity.id
_entity.type
_entity.pdbx_description
1 polymer ?
#
loop_
_entity_poly.entity_id
_entity_poly.type
_entity_poly.pdbx_seq_one_letter_code
_entity_poly.pdbx_strand_id
1 'polypeptide(L)'
;AKSSRTAITDLRSTEQPRPVSFRELDAACDACARGLVRSGLRPGDRLGILSLNRVEFVVVLLGAMRAGVVPVPINVKLSADTVSYILSDSSARLVFAESESKRLVPSGVRVVELGSSGSNGFEAFLDNGPFHAVEPDPDSVAIQCYTSG
;
A
#
# COMPACT_ATOMS: atom_id res chain seq x y z
N ALA A 1 -24.82 -7.52 11.72
CA ALA A 1 -23.43 -7.41 12.20
C ALA A 1 -22.65 -6.46 11.28
N LYS A 2 -21.94 -5.44 11.81
CA LYS A 2 -21.25 -4.41 11.00
C LYS A 2 -20.24 -4.99 9.98
N SER A 3 -19.78 -6.22 10.22
CA SER A 3 -18.81 -6.97 9.39
C SER A 3 -19.27 -7.23 7.94
N SER A 4 -20.57 -7.43 7.68
CA SER A 4 -21.08 -7.70 6.32
C SER A 4 -21.49 -6.43 5.55
N ARG A 5 -21.38 -5.25 6.15
CA ARG A 5 -21.68 -3.98 5.49
C ARG A 5 -20.58 -3.65 4.48
N THR A 6 -20.95 -3.07 3.34
CA THR A 6 -19.98 -2.51 2.38
C THR A 6 -19.14 -1.43 3.05
N ALA A 7 -17.82 -1.56 2.96
CA ALA A 7 -16.84 -0.56 3.39
C ALA A 7 -16.41 0.31 2.21
N ILE A 8 -16.12 -0.30 1.06
CA ILE A 8 -15.64 0.35 -0.15
C ILE A 8 -16.40 -0.24 -1.35
N THR A 9 -16.71 0.58 -2.34
CA THR A 9 -17.15 0.11 -3.66
C THR A 9 -16.05 0.45 -4.67
N ASP A 10 -15.42 -0.58 -5.22
CA ASP A 10 -14.41 -0.46 -6.25
C ASP A 10 -15.07 -0.12 -7.59
N LEU A 11 -14.64 0.98 -8.22
CA LEU A 11 -15.18 1.50 -9.47
C LEU A 11 -14.15 1.47 -10.60
N ARG A 12 -13.13 0.61 -10.51
CA ARG A 12 -12.17 0.41 -11.62
C ARG A 12 -12.86 0.04 -12.94
N SER A 13 -13.92 -0.76 -12.87
CA SER A 13 -14.91 -0.87 -13.94
C SER A 13 -16.20 -0.23 -13.46
N THR A 14 -16.54 0.95 -14.00
CA THR A 14 -17.78 1.66 -13.64
C THR A 14 -19.03 0.88 -14.04
N GLU A 15 -18.91 0.00 -15.04
CA GLU A 15 -19.96 -0.91 -15.50
C GLU A 15 -20.13 -2.12 -14.57
N GLN A 16 -19.09 -2.47 -13.81
CA GLN A 16 -19.10 -3.58 -12.86
C GLN A 16 -18.56 -3.14 -11.48
N PRO A 17 -19.32 -2.30 -10.74
CA PRO A 17 -18.94 -1.90 -9.39
C PRO A 17 -18.77 -3.14 -8.50
N ARG A 18 -17.64 -3.23 -7.81
CA ARG A 18 -17.34 -4.36 -6.92
C ARG A 18 -17.38 -3.90 -5.46
N PRO A 19 -18.43 -4.22 -4.70
CA PRO A 19 -18.47 -3.91 -3.28
C PRO A 19 -17.47 -4.78 -2.52
N VAL A 20 -16.82 -4.18 -1.53
CA VAL A 20 -15.92 -4.83 -0.58
C VAL A 20 -16.46 -4.55 0.82
N SER A 21 -16.77 -5.61 1.55
CA SER A 21 -17.27 -5.53 2.92
C SER A 21 -16.19 -5.13 3.92
N PHE A 22 -16.59 -4.68 5.11
CA PHE A 22 -15.65 -4.46 6.22
C PHE A 22 -14.83 -5.70 6.54
N ARG A 23 -15.44 -6.90 6.49
CA ARG A 23 -14.75 -8.17 6.74
C ARG A 23 -13.65 -8.44 5.72
N GLU A 24 -13.96 -8.26 4.44
CA GLU A 24 -13.00 -8.52 3.35
C GLU A 24 -11.86 -7.51 3.38
N LEU A 25 -12.18 -6.23 3.61
CA LEU A 25 -11.17 -5.18 3.75
C LEU A 25 -10.25 -5.46 4.94
N ASP A 26 -10.83 -5.81 6.09
CA ASP A 26 -10.09 -6.12 7.32
C ASP A 26 -9.12 -7.30 7.13
N ALA A 27 -9.60 -8.41 6.56
CA ALA A 27 -8.77 -9.58 6.26
C ALA A 27 -7.65 -9.27 5.25
N ALA A 28 -7.94 -8.45 4.24
CA ALA A 28 -6.94 -8.02 3.26
C ALA A 28 -5.87 -7.11 3.89
N CYS A 29 -6.25 -6.23 4.82
CA CYS A 29 -5.32 -5.38 5.55
C CYS A 29 -4.40 -6.20 6.45
N ASP A 30 -4.94 -7.23 7.14
CA ASP A 30 -4.12 -8.17 7.92
C ASP A 30 -3.15 -8.94 7.05
N ALA A 31 -3.62 -9.48 5.91
CA ALA A 31 -2.76 -10.20 4.99
C ALA A 31 -1.66 -9.32 4.40
N CYS A 32 -1.95 -8.04 4.17
CA CYS A 32 -0.97 -7.05 3.72
C CYS A 32 0.06 -6.77 4.82
N ALA A 33 -0.37 -6.52 6.07
CA ALA A 33 0.51 -6.29 7.21
C ALA A 33 1.48 -7.45 7.43
N ARG A 34 0.98 -8.69 7.37
CA ARG A 34 1.82 -9.90 7.42
C ARG A 34 2.80 -9.98 6.27
N GLY A 35 2.38 -9.66 5.05
CA GLY A 35 3.24 -9.56 3.88
C GLY A 35 4.38 -8.55 4.06
N LEU A 36 4.09 -7.37 4.63
CA LEU A 36 5.07 -6.34 4.95
C LEU A 36 6.11 -6.84 5.96
N VAL A 37 5.67 -7.45 7.07
CA VAL A 37 6.58 -8.04 8.06
C VAL A 37 7.43 -9.16 7.46
N ARG A 38 6.81 -10.06 6.67
CA ARG A 38 7.53 -11.12 5.93
C ARG A 38 8.56 -10.56 4.95
N SER A 39 8.31 -9.38 4.40
CA SER A 39 9.24 -8.68 3.51
C SER A 39 10.42 -8.01 4.23
N GLY A 40 10.40 -8.00 5.57
CA GLY A 40 11.45 -7.45 6.41
C GLY A 40 11.24 -6.02 6.89
N LEU A 41 10.09 -5.40 6.58
CA LEU A 41 9.74 -4.07 7.09
C LEU A 41 9.39 -4.13 8.57
N ARG A 42 9.78 -3.08 9.29
CA ARG A 42 9.59 -2.92 10.74
C ARG A 42 8.81 -1.63 11.04
N PRO A 43 8.23 -1.49 12.24
CA PRO A 43 7.60 -0.24 12.64
C PRO A 43 8.54 0.97 12.45
N GLY A 44 8.03 2.05 11.85
CA GLY A 44 8.78 3.25 11.49
C GLY A 44 9.45 3.23 10.11
N ASP A 45 9.60 2.07 9.47
CA ASP A 45 10.09 1.99 8.08
C ASP A 45 9.09 2.64 7.11
N ARG A 46 9.57 3.13 5.96
CA ARG A 46 8.74 3.78 4.94
C ARG A 46 8.45 2.85 3.77
N LEU A 47 7.22 2.96 3.26
CA LEU A 47 6.72 2.23 2.11
C LEU A 47 6.07 3.19 1.11
N GLY A 48 6.53 3.18 -0.15
CA GLY A 48 5.89 3.98 -1.19
C GLY A 48 4.59 3.36 -1.71
N ILE A 49 3.59 4.20 -1.98
CA ILE A 49 2.35 3.79 -2.66
C ILE A 49 2.15 4.69 -3.88
N LEU A 50 2.53 4.19 -5.06
CA LEU A 50 2.45 4.87 -6.35
C LEU A 50 1.29 4.28 -7.18
N SER A 51 0.06 4.68 -6.86
CA SER A 51 -1.15 4.05 -7.39
C SER A 51 -2.23 5.08 -7.73
N LEU A 52 -3.08 4.75 -8.71
CA LEU A 52 -4.40 5.36 -8.89
C LEU A 52 -5.36 4.90 -7.79
N ASN A 53 -6.56 5.47 -7.79
CA ASN A 53 -7.66 5.09 -6.90
C ASN A 53 -8.08 3.64 -7.16
N ARG A 54 -7.88 2.77 -6.17
CA ARG A 54 -8.22 1.35 -6.19
C ARG A 54 -8.32 0.78 -4.78
N VAL A 55 -8.95 -0.37 -4.61
CA VAL A 55 -9.07 -1.00 -3.28
C VAL A 55 -7.71 -1.35 -2.71
N GLU A 56 -6.77 -1.81 -3.54
CA GLU A 56 -5.43 -2.21 -3.11
C GLU A 56 -4.65 -1.03 -2.52
N PHE A 57 -4.88 0.20 -2.96
CA PHE A 57 -4.30 1.40 -2.32
C PHE A 57 -4.73 1.49 -0.86
N VAL A 58 -6.03 1.31 -0.59
CA VAL A 58 -6.58 1.40 0.77
C VAL A 58 -6.09 0.22 1.62
N VAL A 59 -6.00 -0.99 1.03
CA VAL A 59 -5.46 -2.17 1.71
C VAL A 59 -4.00 -1.95 2.09
N VAL A 60 -3.15 -1.44 1.18
CA VAL A 60 -1.73 -1.18 1.46
C VAL A 60 -1.58 -0.08 2.51
N LEU A 61 -2.36 1.01 2.42
CA LEU A 61 -2.34 2.11 3.37
C LEU A 61 -2.66 1.62 4.80
N LEU A 62 -3.79 0.93 4.96
CA LEU A 62 -4.24 0.45 6.26
C LEU A 62 -3.40 -0.74 6.77
N GLY A 63 -2.95 -1.63 5.88
CA GLY A 63 -2.05 -2.73 6.20
C GLY A 63 -0.68 -2.23 6.68
N ALA A 64 -0.15 -1.17 6.07
CA ALA A 64 1.07 -0.51 6.54
C ALA A 64 0.88 0.07 7.95
N MET A 65 -0.21 0.82 8.17
CA MET A 65 -0.54 1.35 9.50
C MET A 65 -0.69 0.24 10.55
N ARG A 66 -1.34 -0.88 10.22
CA ARG A 66 -1.40 -2.06 11.12
C ARG A 66 -0.01 -2.57 11.47
N ALA A 67 0.89 -2.66 10.49
CA ALA A 67 2.26 -3.12 10.71
C ALA A 67 3.17 -2.06 11.40
N GLY A 68 2.66 -0.87 11.71
CA GLY A 68 3.46 0.28 12.19
C GLY A 68 4.39 0.86 11.13
N VAL A 69 4.25 0.45 9.86
CA VAL A 69 5.01 0.95 8.71
C VAL A 69 4.38 2.26 8.25
N VAL A 70 5.22 3.23 7.87
CA VAL A 70 4.80 4.56 7.45
C VAL A 70 4.52 4.56 5.94
N PRO A 71 3.25 4.68 5.51
CA PRO A 71 2.93 4.83 4.11
C PRO A 71 3.37 6.21 3.59
N VAL A 72 3.90 6.20 2.37
CA VAL A 72 4.29 7.39 1.59
C VAL A 72 3.46 7.40 0.30
N PRO A 73 2.30 8.07 0.26
CA PRO A 73 1.50 8.16 -0.95
C PRO A 73 2.20 9.02 -2.00
N ILE A 74 2.28 8.53 -3.24
CA ILE A 74 2.97 9.21 -4.34
C ILE A 74 2.01 9.33 -5.52
N ASN A 75 1.84 10.55 -6.04
CA ASN A 75 0.97 10.80 -7.16
C ASN A 75 1.63 10.33 -8.47
N VAL A 76 0.92 9.47 -9.23
CA VAL A 76 1.37 8.93 -10.52
C VAL A 76 1.60 9.98 -11.61
N LYS A 77 1.11 11.22 -11.41
CA LYS A 77 1.31 12.35 -12.33
C LYS A 77 2.64 13.09 -12.13
N LEU A 78 3.40 12.75 -11.09
CA LEU A 78 4.72 13.35 -10.85
C LEU A 78 5.74 12.82 -11.86
N SER A 79 6.79 13.61 -12.11
CA SER A 79 7.90 13.18 -12.96
C SER A 79 8.71 12.07 -12.27
N ALA A 80 9.46 11.30 -13.07
CA ALA A 80 10.35 10.26 -12.53
C ALA A 80 11.38 10.84 -11.54
N ASP A 81 11.90 12.05 -11.81
CA ASP A 81 12.85 12.72 -10.91
C ASP A 81 12.21 13.05 -9.55
N THR A 82 10.96 13.54 -9.55
CA THR A 82 10.25 13.82 -8.30
C THR A 82 9.90 12.53 -7.54
N VAL A 83 9.49 11.47 -8.23
CA VAL A 83 9.25 10.15 -7.60
C VAL A 83 10.55 9.60 -7.00
N SER A 84 11.66 9.71 -7.72
CA SER A 84 12.98 9.30 -7.24
C SER A 84 13.41 10.08 -6.00
N TYR A 85 13.23 11.41 -6.01
CA TYR A 85 13.48 12.26 -4.85
C TYR A 85 12.66 11.81 -3.63
N ILE A 86 11.34 11.64 -3.77
CA ILE A 86 10.45 11.22 -2.69
C ILE A 86 10.88 9.86 -2.10
N LEU A 87 11.18 8.88 -2.96
CA LEU A 87 11.58 7.54 -2.51
C LEU A 87 12.94 7.55 -1.81
N SER A 88 13.88 8.36 -2.30
CA SER A 88 15.19 8.52 -1.68
C SER A 88 15.07 9.23 -0.32
N ASP A 89 14.37 10.37 -0.26
CA ASP A 89 14.22 11.19 0.94
C ASP A 89 13.46 10.43 2.04
N SER A 90 12.37 9.76 1.69
CA SER A 90 11.63 8.90 2.63
C SER A 90 12.39 7.64 3.05
N SER A 91 13.48 7.28 2.34
CA SER A 91 14.20 6.01 2.50
C SER A 91 13.34 4.77 2.24
N ALA A 92 12.29 4.88 1.43
CA ALA A 92 11.40 3.76 1.10
C ALA A 92 12.13 2.74 0.20
N ARG A 93 12.26 1.50 0.69
CA ARG A 93 12.93 0.40 -0.04
C ARG A 93 11.96 -0.53 -0.78
N LEU A 94 10.67 -0.41 -0.48
CA LEU A 94 9.58 -1.15 -1.11
C LEU A 94 8.53 -0.15 -1.61
N VAL A 95 7.98 -0.40 -2.79
CA VAL A 95 6.92 0.41 -3.39
C VAL A 95 5.85 -0.49 -3.97
N PHE A 96 4.58 -0.17 -3.69
CA PHE A 96 3.45 -0.71 -4.42
C PHE A 96 3.14 0.22 -5.59
N ALA A 97 3.22 -0.31 -6.82
CA ALA A 97 2.98 0.48 -8.02
C ALA A 97 2.17 -0.31 -9.04
N GLU A 98 1.39 0.40 -9.86
CA GLU A 98 0.80 -0.20 -11.06
C GLU A 98 1.89 -0.51 -12.10
N SER A 99 1.66 -1.52 -12.94
CA SER A 99 2.64 -1.97 -13.94
C SER A 99 3.07 -0.83 -14.86
N GLU A 100 2.17 0.08 -15.23
CA GLU A 100 2.48 1.26 -16.05
C GLU A 100 3.34 2.26 -15.28
N SER A 101 3.06 2.47 -13.99
CA SER A 101 3.75 3.44 -13.11
C SER A 101 5.13 2.96 -12.66
N LYS A 102 5.43 1.66 -12.78
CA LYS A 102 6.73 1.05 -12.46
C LYS A 102 7.91 1.77 -13.10
N ARG A 103 7.73 2.32 -14.32
CA ARG A 103 8.75 3.09 -15.04
C ARG A 103 9.25 4.35 -14.30
N LEU A 104 8.46 4.85 -13.35
CA LEU A 104 8.81 6.02 -12.53
C LEU A 104 9.64 5.66 -11.30
N VAL A 105 9.71 4.37 -10.96
CA VAL A 105 10.43 3.91 -9.76
C VAL A 105 11.92 3.75 -10.10
N PRO A 106 12.85 4.35 -9.32
CA PRO A 106 14.28 4.24 -9.56
C PRO A 106 14.78 2.81 -9.37
N SER A 107 15.87 2.46 -10.07
CA SER A 107 16.55 1.18 -9.92
C SER A 107 16.99 0.92 -8.47
N GLY A 108 16.84 -0.31 -8.00
CA GLY A 108 17.26 -0.71 -6.65
C GLY A 108 16.14 -0.62 -5.59
N VAL A 109 15.01 0.01 -5.91
CA VAL A 109 13.79 -0.05 -5.08
C VAL A 109 12.97 -1.27 -5.49
N ARG A 110 12.55 -2.08 -4.52
CA ARG A 110 11.71 -3.26 -4.79
C ARG A 110 10.30 -2.81 -5.12
N VAL A 111 9.73 -3.36 -6.19
CA VAL A 111 8.35 -3.07 -6.62
C VAL A 111 7.45 -4.29 -6.42
N VAL A 112 6.28 -4.05 -5.83
CA VAL A 112 5.14 -4.98 -5.85
C VAL A 112 4.09 -4.42 -6.80
N GLU A 113 3.72 -5.20 -7.81
CA GLU A 113 2.85 -4.76 -8.89
C GLU A 113 1.38 -4.90 -8.50
N LEU A 114 0.65 -3.79 -8.51
CA LEU A 114 -0.77 -3.75 -8.21
C LEU A 114 -1.59 -4.13 -9.44
N GLY A 115 -2.45 -5.16 -9.34
CA GLY A 115 -3.32 -5.61 -10.43
C GLY A 115 -2.68 -6.59 -11.41
N SER A 116 -1.53 -7.17 -11.03
CA SER A 116 -0.85 -8.22 -11.78
C SER A 116 -0.96 -9.53 -11.02
N SER A 117 -1.36 -10.62 -11.69
CA SER A 117 -1.41 -11.97 -11.12
C SER A 117 -0.04 -12.68 -11.08
N GLY A 118 1.05 -12.00 -11.43
CA GLY A 118 2.39 -12.58 -11.47
C GLY A 118 3.03 -12.80 -10.09
N SER A 119 4.21 -13.42 -10.05
CA SER A 119 4.95 -13.68 -8.80
C SER A 119 5.40 -12.42 -8.04
N ASN A 120 5.48 -11.28 -8.74
CA ASN A 120 5.75 -9.96 -8.14
C ASN A 120 4.46 -9.15 -7.88
N GLY A 121 3.30 -9.78 -8.06
CA GLY A 121 1.98 -9.18 -7.93
C GLY A 121 1.54 -8.97 -6.49
N PHE A 122 0.54 -8.12 -6.30
CA PHE A 122 -0.05 -7.82 -5.00
C PHE A 122 -0.60 -9.07 -4.31
N GLU A 123 -1.31 -9.93 -5.04
CA GLU A 123 -1.92 -11.15 -4.50
C GLU A 123 -0.85 -12.14 -3.99
N ALA A 124 0.28 -12.25 -4.71
CA ALA A 124 1.42 -13.08 -4.29
C ALA A 124 2.17 -12.47 -3.09
N PHE A 125 2.10 -11.15 -2.93
CA PHE A 125 2.70 -10.44 -1.80
C PHE A 125 1.92 -10.66 -0.49
N LEU A 126 0.60 -10.83 -0.55
CA LEU A 126 -0.23 -11.05 0.64
C LEU A 126 0.20 -12.32 1.40
N ASP A 127 0.05 -12.28 2.71
CA ASP A 127 0.25 -13.43 3.59
C ASP A 127 -1.00 -13.66 4.44
N ASN A 128 -1.92 -14.49 3.95
CA ASN A 128 -3.23 -14.66 4.59
C ASN A 128 -3.13 -15.12 6.05
N GLY A 129 -3.96 -14.54 6.89
CA GLY A 129 -4.05 -14.87 8.31
C GLY A 129 -4.32 -13.62 9.14
N PRO A 130 -4.73 -13.76 10.40
CA PRO A 130 -4.94 -12.63 11.29
C PRO A 130 -3.62 -11.91 11.59
N PHE A 131 -3.72 -10.61 11.85
CA PHE A 131 -2.60 -9.78 12.29
C PHE A 131 -3.00 -8.96 13.51
N HIS A 132 -2.15 -8.93 14.53
CA HIS A 132 -2.34 -8.02 15.66
C HIS A 132 -1.71 -6.68 15.30
N ALA A 133 -2.52 -5.64 15.14
CA ALA A 133 -2.03 -4.31 14.82
C ALA A 133 -1.01 -3.83 15.86
N VAL A 134 0.02 -3.13 15.39
CA VAL A 134 0.96 -2.42 16.25
C VAL A 134 0.22 -1.24 16.87
N GLU A 135 0.34 -1.10 18.19
CA GLU A 135 -0.12 0.09 18.90
C GLU A 135 0.97 1.16 18.81
N PRO A 136 0.73 2.28 18.10
CA PRO A 136 1.72 3.32 17.95
C PRO A 136 1.84 4.19 19.22
N ASP A 137 3.05 4.66 19.51
CA ASP A 137 3.23 5.77 20.45
C ASP A 137 2.59 7.06 19.89
N PRO A 138 2.16 8.01 20.74
CA PRO A 138 1.53 9.26 20.30
C PRO A 138 2.34 10.07 19.28
N ASP A 139 3.66 9.96 19.32
CA ASP A 139 4.59 10.68 18.43
C ASP A 139 4.99 9.86 17.18
N SER A 140 4.42 8.67 17.00
CA SER A 140 4.70 7.84 15.83
C SER A 140 4.18 8.48 14.55
N VAL A 141 5.00 8.46 13.49
CA VAL A 141 4.57 8.97 12.18
C VAL A 141 3.52 8.03 11.58
N ALA A 142 2.30 8.53 11.39
CA ALA A 142 1.21 7.74 10.81
C ALA A 142 1.27 7.66 9.27
N ILE A 143 1.73 8.74 8.62
CA ILE A 143 1.82 8.89 7.17
C ILE A 143 2.83 9.99 6.85
N GLN A 144 3.60 9.82 5.78
CA GLN A 144 4.52 10.85 5.31
C GLN A 144 4.05 11.35 3.93
N CYS A 145 3.63 12.61 3.90
CA CYS A 145 3.19 13.29 2.68
C CYS A 145 4.23 14.32 2.24
N TYR A 146 4.33 14.53 0.94
CA TYR A 146 5.17 15.57 0.34
C TYR A 146 4.30 16.70 -0.20
N THR A 147 4.72 17.94 0.01
CA THR A 147 4.08 19.12 -0.61
C THR A 147 4.62 19.31 -2.02
N SER A 148 3.91 20.09 -2.83
CA SER A 148 4.53 20.66 -4.03
C SER A 148 5.70 21.55 -3.58
N GLY A 149 6.90 21.29 -4.11
CA GLY A 149 8.06 22.16 -3.91
C GLY A 149 7.85 23.55 -4.48
#